data_AF-A0A816TKP5-F1
#
_entry.id   AF-A0A816TKP5-F1
#
_cell.length_a   1.000
_cell.length_b   1.000
_cell.length_c   1.000
_cell.angle_alpha   90.00
_cell.angle_beta   90.00
_cell.angle_gamma   90.00
#
_symmetry.space_group_name_H-M   'P 1'
#
loop_
_entity.id
_entity.type
_entity.pdbx_description
1 polymer ?
#
loop_
_entity_poly.entity_id
_entity_poly.type
_entity_poly.pdbx_seq_one_letter_code
_entity_poly.pdbx_strand_id
1 'polypeptide(L)'
;MCVLSRLFIDAWVYIVGRVLTSLSRSTWQAWESITVVPCLTKDRLSIYSLHRQACLNHQSFYTDPATKLQVLTRYAHLQRGKCCGNRCRHCPYGHINVEINLNQPRKIFNTSYYE
;
A
#
# COMPACT_ATOMS: atom_id res chain seq x y z
N MET A 1 18.25 -51.21 16.36
CA MET A 1 17.27 -50.55 15.46
C MET A 1 16.42 -49.65 16.35
N CYS A 2 16.26 -48.35 16.21
CA CYS A 2 16.56 -47.37 15.18
C CYS A 2 16.78 -46.05 15.96
N VAL A 3 17.95 -45.44 15.83
CA VAL A 3 18.25 -44.09 16.34
C VAL A 3 17.93 -43.11 15.22
N LEU A 4 17.89 -41.81 15.55
CA LEU A 4 17.77 -40.61 14.68
C LEU A 4 16.36 -39.99 14.69
N SER A 5 16.13 -38.69 14.81
CA SER A 5 16.85 -37.51 15.32
C SER A 5 15.94 -36.34 14.91
N ARG A 6 15.78 -35.33 15.78
CA ARG A 6 14.96 -34.13 15.56
C ARG A 6 15.49 -33.19 14.45
N LEU A 7 15.43 -33.62 13.20
CA LEU A 7 15.74 -32.78 12.02
C LEU A 7 14.80 -33.15 10.87
N PHE A 8 13.52 -32.80 10.98
CA PHE A 8 12.56 -32.90 9.88
C PHE A 8 11.54 -31.74 9.92
N ILE A 9 12.06 -30.51 9.92
CA ILE A 9 11.29 -29.31 9.53
C ILE A 9 12.00 -28.48 8.43
N ASP A 10 13.31 -28.59 8.23
CA ASP A 10 14.02 -27.57 7.42
C ASP A 10 14.59 -28.07 6.06
N ALA A 11 13.86 -28.88 5.28
CA ALA A 11 14.39 -29.37 3.99
C ALA A 11 13.40 -29.46 2.79
N TRP A 12 12.12 -29.11 2.95
CA TRP A 12 11.19 -29.03 1.80
C TRP A 12 11.11 -27.64 1.14
N VAL A 13 11.75 -26.62 1.74
CA VAL A 13 11.80 -25.26 1.19
C VAL A 13 12.92 -25.07 0.15
N TYR A 14 13.86 -26.02 0.01
CA TYR A 14 15.14 -25.76 -0.66
C TYR A 14 15.39 -26.42 -2.03
N ILE A 15 14.48 -27.24 -2.60
CA ILE A 15 14.77 -28.00 -3.85
C ILE A 15 13.81 -27.73 -5.03
N VAL A 16 12.65 -27.07 -4.83
CA VAL A 16 11.75 -26.67 -5.93
C VAL A 16 11.47 -25.18 -5.89
N GLY A 17 12.21 -24.39 -6.69
CA GLY A 17 11.89 -22.97 -6.82
C GLY A 17 12.94 -22.07 -7.49
N ARG A 18 14.01 -22.61 -8.06
CA ARG A 18 15.05 -21.82 -8.72
C ARG A 18 14.66 -21.41 -10.16
N VAL A 19 13.50 -20.75 -10.33
CA VAL A 19 13.09 -19.96 -11.52
C VAL A 19 12.16 -18.79 -11.12
N LEU A 20 12.41 -18.11 -9.99
CA LEU A 20 11.62 -16.93 -9.56
C LEU A 20 12.48 -15.74 -9.12
N THR A 21 13.56 -15.44 -9.85
CA THR A 21 14.45 -14.31 -9.50
C THR A 21 14.54 -13.21 -10.56
N SER A 22 13.49 -13.01 -11.38
CA SER A 22 13.40 -11.83 -12.26
C SER A 22 12.08 -11.06 -12.22
N LEU A 23 11.20 -11.33 -11.25
CA LEU A 23 10.05 -10.47 -10.89
C LEU A 23 10.27 -9.77 -9.54
N SER A 24 11.52 -9.42 -9.24
CA SER A 24 11.96 -8.89 -7.94
C SER A 24 11.85 -7.35 -7.81
N ARG A 25 10.78 -6.77 -8.36
CA ARG A 25 10.22 -5.48 -7.90
C ARG A 25 8.77 -5.74 -7.57
N SER A 26 8.58 -6.04 -6.29
CA SER A 26 7.36 -6.51 -5.66
C SER A 26 6.15 -5.66 -6.02
N THR A 27 4.96 -6.26 -5.95
CA THR A 27 3.61 -5.71 -6.24
C THR A 27 3.30 -4.29 -5.72
N TRP A 28 4.16 -3.73 -4.86
CA TRP A 28 4.16 -2.37 -4.33
C TRP A 28 4.37 -1.29 -5.40
N GLN A 29 5.32 -1.50 -6.33
CA GLN A 29 5.65 -0.48 -7.35
C GLN A 29 4.66 -0.45 -8.50
N ALA A 30 3.96 -1.56 -8.76
CA ALA A 30 2.97 -1.67 -9.83
C ALA A 30 1.76 -0.74 -9.64
N TRP A 31 1.43 -0.35 -8.41
CA TRP A 31 0.38 0.64 -8.15
C TRP A 31 0.84 2.08 -8.40
N GLU A 32 2.13 2.38 -8.19
CA GLU A 32 2.69 3.70 -8.53
C GLU A 32 2.85 3.86 -10.03
N SER A 33 3.10 2.77 -10.79
CA SER A 33 3.28 2.82 -12.23
C SER A 33 2.03 3.18 -13.04
N ILE A 34 0.83 3.14 -12.42
CA ILE A 34 -0.42 3.54 -13.08
C ILE A 34 -0.60 5.08 -13.02
N THR A 35 0.09 5.77 -12.10
CA THR A 35 -0.08 7.22 -11.93
C THR A 35 0.65 7.98 -13.04
N VAL A 36 -0.10 8.70 -13.88
CA VAL A 36 0.47 9.58 -14.92
C VAL A 36 0.85 10.92 -14.27
N VAL A 37 2.02 10.95 -13.64
CA VAL A 37 2.54 12.12 -12.88
C VAL A 37 2.51 13.45 -13.67
N PRO A 38 2.84 13.50 -14.98
CA PRO A 38 2.89 14.76 -15.73
C PRO A 38 1.56 15.51 -15.87
N CYS A 39 0.41 14.87 -15.65
CA CYS A 39 -0.91 15.50 -15.81
C CYS A 39 -1.59 15.90 -14.48
N LEU A 40 -0.86 15.84 -13.35
CA LEU A 40 -1.39 16.28 -12.06
C LEU A 40 -1.25 17.80 -11.88
N THR A 41 -2.27 18.44 -11.29
CA THR A 41 -2.16 19.82 -10.81
C THR A 41 -1.07 19.92 -9.74
N LYS A 42 -0.53 21.12 -9.52
CA LYS A 42 0.54 21.35 -8.54
C LYS A 42 0.19 20.81 -7.14
N ASP A 43 -1.05 21.01 -6.71
CA ASP A 43 -1.52 20.56 -5.39
C ASP A 43 -1.57 19.03 -5.31
N ARG A 44 -2.13 18.37 -6.34
CA ARG A 44 -2.18 16.90 -6.43
C ARG A 44 -0.78 16.31 -6.47
N LEU A 45 0.14 16.94 -7.21
CA LEU A 45 1.54 16.54 -7.29
C LEU A 45 2.22 16.59 -5.91
N SER A 46 1.95 17.62 -5.11
CA SER A 46 2.53 17.73 -3.76
C SER A 46 2.06 16.59 -2.85
N ILE A 47 0.76 16.27 -2.87
CA ILE A 47 0.17 15.16 -2.10
C ILE A 47 0.78 13.82 -2.54
N TYR A 48 0.86 13.59 -3.85
CA TYR A 48 1.45 12.38 -4.42
C TYR A 48 2.93 12.24 -4.01
N SER A 49 3.70 13.32 -4.12
CA SER A 49 5.15 13.30 -3.84
C SER A 49 5.44 13.03 -2.36
N LEU A 50 4.72 13.69 -1.45
CA LEU A 50 4.85 13.48 0.00
C LEU A 50 4.43 12.07 0.41
N HIS A 51 3.31 11.58 -0.15
CA HIS A 51 2.88 10.21 0.07
C HIS A 51 3.95 9.21 -0.37
N ARG A 52 4.45 9.36 -1.60
CA ARG A 52 5.45 8.48 -2.19
C ARG A 52 6.74 8.47 -1.36
N GLN A 53 7.22 9.64 -0.95
CA GLN A 53 8.39 9.75 -0.09
C GLN A 53 8.17 9.05 1.26
N ALA A 54 7.01 9.22 1.89
CA ALA A 54 6.68 8.56 3.14
C ALA A 54 6.61 7.02 2.98
N CYS A 55 6.04 6.52 1.88
CA CYS A 55 6.03 5.09 1.57
C CYS A 55 7.46 4.52 1.38
N LEU A 56 8.32 5.23 0.62
CA LEU A 56 9.72 4.83 0.42
C LEU A 56 10.52 4.80 1.74
N ASN A 57 10.18 5.68 2.67
CA ASN A 57 10.78 5.74 4.00
C ASN A 57 10.10 4.84 5.04
N HIS A 58 9.15 3.98 4.63
CA HIS A 58 8.35 3.14 5.53
C HIS A 58 7.63 3.90 6.66
N GLN A 59 7.30 5.17 6.42
CA GLN A 59 6.57 6.00 7.36
C GLN A 59 5.08 5.69 7.28
N SER A 60 4.42 5.67 8.44
CA SER A 60 2.99 5.39 8.51
C SER A 60 2.11 6.56 8.08
N PHE A 61 2.65 7.78 8.14
CA PHE A 61 1.92 9.02 7.90
C PHE A 61 2.78 10.04 7.17
N TYR A 62 2.12 10.98 6.49
CA TYR A 62 2.69 12.26 6.07
C TYR A 62 1.70 13.39 6.41
N THR A 63 2.18 14.62 6.44
CA THR A 63 1.33 15.80 6.67
C THR A 63 0.80 16.33 5.34
N ASP A 64 -0.52 16.42 5.20
CA ASP A 64 -1.17 16.97 4.02
C ASP A 64 -0.86 18.48 3.91
N PRO A 65 -0.35 18.96 2.76
CA PRO A 65 0.11 20.34 2.64
C PRO A 65 -1.04 21.36 2.69
N ALA A 66 -2.25 20.97 2.26
CA ALA A 66 -3.42 21.84 2.26
C ALA A 66 -4.14 21.82 3.61
N THR A 67 -4.41 20.64 4.16
CA THR A 67 -5.22 20.51 5.39
C THR A 67 -4.40 20.51 6.68
N LYS A 68 -3.07 20.30 6.60
CA LYS A 68 -2.15 20.12 7.74
C LYS A 68 -2.47 18.90 8.63
N LEU A 69 -3.35 18.03 8.18
CA LEU A 69 -3.70 16.80 8.89
C LEU A 69 -2.71 15.68 8.57
N GLN A 70 -2.56 14.74 9.50
CA GLN A 70 -1.83 13.51 9.25
C GLN A 70 -2.66 12.56 8.40
N VAL A 71 -2.07 12.09 7.30
CA VAL A 71 -2.70 11.16 6.37
C VAL A 71 -1.96 9.83 6.39
N LEU A 72 -2.69 8.73 6.59
CA LEU A 72 -2.11 7.39 6.51
C LEU A 72 -1.54 7.12 5.11
N THR A 73 -0.35 6.55 5.09
CA THR A 73 0.27 6.04 3.88
C THR A 73 -0.34 4.70 3.46
N ARG A 74 -0.09 4.32 2.21
CA ARG A 74 -0.43 3.00 1.70
C ARG A 74 0.37 1.93 2.42
N TYR A 75 1.65 2.22 2.70
CA TYR A 75 2.51 1.36 3.50
C TYR A 75 1.84 0.98 4.84
N ALA A 76 1.33 1.96 5.60
CA ALA A 76 0.60 1.68 6.85
C ALA A 76 -0.62 0.78 6.66
N HIS A 77 -1.39 0.99 5.59
CA HIS A 77 -2.55 0.15 5.29
C HIS A 77 -2.17 -1.29 4.92
N LEU A 78 -1.05 -1.47 4.23
CA LEU A 78 -0.55 -2.79 3.86
C LEU A 78 0.02 -3.52 5.09
N GLN A 79 0.76 -2.82 5.96
CA GLN A 79 1.17 -3.36 7.26
C GLN A 79 -0.03 -3.78 8.11
N ARG A 80 -1.13 -3.02 8.07
CA ARG A 80 -2.39 -3.36 8.74
C ARG A 80 -3.10 -4.58 8.13
N GLY A 81 -2.89 -4.86 6.85
CA GLY A 81 -3.53 -5.97 6.12
C GLY A 81 -5.04 -5.81 5.86
N LYS A 82 -5.67 -4.68 6.22
CA LYS A 82 -7.11 -4.44 5.99
C LYS A 82 -7.51 -2.97 5.88
N CYS A 83 -8.67 -2.73 5.28
CA CYS A 83 -9.32 -1.41 5.29
C CYS A 83 -9.75 -1.05 6.73
N CYS A 84 -9.49 0.18 7.17
CA CYS A 84 -9.83 0.64 8.52
C CYS A 84 -11.20 1.32 8.65
N GLY A 85 -11.95 1.49 7.55
CA GLY A 85 -13.29 2.13 7.56
C GLY A 85 -13.30 3.66 7.62
N ASN A 86 -12.14 4.32 7.76
CA ASN A 86 -12.08 5.77 8.00
C ASN A 86 -11.96 6.65 6.73
N ARG A 87 -12.30 6.15 5.54
CA ARG A 87 -12.24 6.92 4.27
C ARG A 87 -10.86 7.55 3.98
N CYS A 88 -9.80 6.81 4.30
CA CYS A 88 -8.42 7.26 4.13
C CYS A 88 -8.09 7.54 2.66
N ARG A 89 -7.31 8.61 2.43
CA ARG A 89 -6.94 9.12 1.11
C ARG A 89 -6.22 8.07 0.23
N HIS A 90 -5.43 7.18 0.84
CA HIS A 90 -4.59 6.20 0.15
C HIS A 90 -4.93 4.75 0.46
N CYS A 91 -6.22 4.43 0.63
CA CYS A 91 -6.64 3.07 0.93
C CYS A 91 -6.38 2.14 -0.28
N PRO A 92 -5.57 1.08 -0.14
CA PRO A 92 -5.32 0.13 -1.24
C PRO A 92 -6.49 -0.84 -1.45
N TYR A 93 -7.43 -0.89 -0.52
CA TYR A 93 -8.53 -1.88 -0.48
C TYR A 93 -9.86 -1.31 -0.97
N GLY A 94 -9.87 -0.28 -1.81
CA GLY A 94 -11.13 0.15 -2.43
C GLY A 94 -12.19 0.69 -1.47
N HIS A 95 -11.82 1.11 -0.25
CA HIS A 95 -12.77 1.50 0.81
C HIS A 95 -13.81 0.40 1.19
N ILE A 96 -13.48 -0.89 1.04
CA ILE A 96 -14.41 -2.01 1.31
C ILE A 96 -15.08 -2.00 2.69
N ASN A 97 -14.45 -1.43 3.72
CA ASN A 97 -14.98 -1.37 5.10
C ASN A 97 -15.52 0.01 5.48
N VAL A 98 -15.67 0.93 4.52
CA VAL A 98 -16.26 2.24 4.77
C VAL A 98 -17.78 2.11 4.74
N GLU A 99 -18.44 2.56 5.80
CA GLU A 99 -19.90 2.63 5.83
C GLU A 99 -20.44 3.62 4.80
N ILE A 100 -21.47 3.19 4.06
CA ILE A 100 -22.15 4.04 3.09
C ILE A 100 -23.09 4.97 3.86
N ASN A 101 -22.77 6.26 3.84
CA ASN A 101 -23.64 7.31 4.36
C ASN A 101 -24.25 8.06 3.18
N LEU A 102 -25.56 7.93 2.98
CA LEU A 102 -26.28 8.57 1.86
C LEU A 102 -26.31 10.10 1.94
N ASN A 103 -26.05 10.67 3.11
CA ASN A 103 -25.98 12.11 3.34
C ASN A 103 -24.56 12.67 3.17
N GLN A 104 -23.59 11.84 2.78
CA GLN A 104 -22.21 12.26 2.55
C GLN A 104 -21.76 11.86 1.13
N PRO A 105 -21.03 12.73 0.42
CA PRO A 105 -20.51 12.38 -0.90
C PRO A 105 -19.50 11.23 -0.78
N ARG A 106 -19.60 10.28 -1.72
CA ARG A 106 -18.60 9.22 -1.86
C ARG A 106 -17.31 9.83 -2.40
N LYS A 107 -16.18 9.42 -1.83
CA LYS A 107 -14.88 9.79 -2.36
C LYS A 107 -14.61 9.10 -3.68
N ILE A 108 -14.08 9.84 -4.64
CA ILE A 108 -13.78 9.33 -5.98
C ILE A 108 -12.26 9.13 -6.11
N PHE A 109 -11.85 7.99 -6.64
CA PHE A 109 -10.45 7.70 -6.89
C PHE A 109 -9.98 8.42 -8.17
N ASN A 110 -9.07 9.39 -8.03
CA ASN A 110 -8.61 10.24 -9.13
C ASN A 110 -7.41 9.66 -9.91
N THR A 111 -7.21 8.34 -9.89
CA THR A 111 -6.02 7.58 -10.35
C THR A 111 -4.77 7.63 -9.45
N SER A 112 -4.69 8.59 -8.53
CA SER A 112 -3.58 8.69 -7.56
C SER A 112 -4.04 8.46 -6.11
N TYR A 113 -5.18 9.04 -5.74
CA TYR A 113 -5.77 8.93 -4.41
C TYR A 113 -7.26 9.28 -4.39
N TYR A 114 -7.91 9.11 -3.23
CA TYR A 114 -9.31 9.46 -3.01
C TYR A 114 -9.49 10.94 -2.63
N GLU A 115 -10.32 11.66 -3.39
CA GLU A 115 -10.79 13.02 -3.08
C GLU A 115 -12.08 13.00 -2.28
#